data_AF-A0A0D2IZX1-F1
#
_entry.id   AF-A0A0D2IZX1-F1
#
_cell.length_a   1.000
_cell.length_b   1.000
_cell.length_c   1.000
_cell.angle_alpha   90.00
_cell.angle_beta   90.00
_cell.angle_gamma   90.00
#
_symmetry.space_group_name_H-M   'P 1'
#
loop_
_entity.id
_entity.type
_entity.pdbx_description
1 polymer ?
#
loop_
_entity_poly.entity_id
_entity_poly.type
_entity_poly.pdbx_seq_one_letter_code
_entity_poly.pdbx_strand_id
1 'polypeptide(L)'
;MEPSGSAMFAPENRAHMESSFRAFLARPENRPLVEEQQRLEVAGALALQEQEREARLREQVLALPPEDQRRLKPVLQHSVLRRLLQSLTNSGRDDGTAAPGSSNSGGPPPLAEWVENPRVMVMLSQAARALRKGELSEQELEQLLLGQLRGRDGKLRPEAATPAGSDGGSEAAGDWGVASGGAGGEGQLDAVLPNRVVLPSHLLVEALNEHLAERRAGGAAYRAGDAPRALEHYRCAVAVVEFVRGASREEQAEVARCLARALWCEAAARMALEEWGAAIAACSRALAALRSGGGGGAVDAGHQLQQRAAAESLDAELEARVLLRRAKAHLARHEHPVGAC
;
A
#
# COMPACT_ATOMS: atom_id res chain seq x y z
N MET A 1 17.84 29.95 -39.98
CA MET A 1 18.93 30.15 -39.01
C MET A 1 18.40 29.68 -37.67
N GLU A 2 18.63 28.41 -37.32
CA GLU A 2 18.26 27.92 -35.99
C GLU A 2 19.30 28.40 -34.98
N PRO A 3 18.90 29.07 -33.88
CA PRO A 3 19.83 29.41 -32.82
C PRO A 3 20.33 28.10 -32.22
N SER A 4 21.61 27.80 -32.42
CA SER A 4 22.25 26.61 -31.86
C SER A 4 22.07 26.58 -30.35
N GLY A 5 21.29 25.62 -29.83
CA GLY A 5 21.04 25.41 -28.39
C GLY A 5 22.30 25.17 -27.55
N SER A 6 23.47 25.05 -28.18
CA SER A 6 24.78 24.95 -27.54
C SER A 6 25.19 26.21 -26.76
N ALA A 7 24.64 27.38 -27.09
CA ALA A 7 24.98 28.63 -26.39
C ALA A 7 24.40 28.72 -24.96
N MET A 8 23.36 27.94 -24.63
CA MET A 8 22.68 28.01 -23.33
C MET A 8 23.56 27.50 -22.17
N PHE A 9 24.53 26.62 -22.46
CA PHE A 9 25.42 26.02 -21.47
C PHE A 9 26.87 26.56 -21.52
N ALA A 10 27.08 27.72 -22.16
CA ALA A 10 28.36 28.40 -22.09
C ALA A 10 28.76 28.68 -20.62
N PRO A 11 30.05 28.58 -20.25
CA PRO A 11 30.51 28.73 -18.87
C PRO A 11 30.14 30.09 -18.25
N GLU A 12 30.05 31.15 -19.07
CA GLU A 12 29.60 32.48 -18.67
C GLU A 12 28.14 32.48 -18.19
N ASN A 13 27.26 31.77 -18.92
CA ASN A 13 25.85 31.62 -18.54
C ASN A 13 25.68 30.78 -17.26
N ARG A 14 26.57 29.81 -17.02
CA ARG A 14 26.57 29.01 -15.79
C ARG A 14 26.80 29.85 -14.55
N ALA A 15 27.80 30.74 -14.56
CA ALA A 15 28.06 31.64 -13.43
C ALA A 15 26.86 32.56 -13.13
N HIS A 16 26.21 33.07 -14.18
CA HIS A 16 25.01 33.90 -14.03
C HIS A 16 23.83 33.11 -13.44
N MET A 17 23.58 31.87 -13.90
CA MET A 17 22.56 30.99 -13.34
C MET A 17 22.84 30.64 -11.87
N GLU A 18 24.09 30.31 -11.52
CA GLU A 18 24.49 30.00 -10.14
C GLU A 18 24.27 31.20 -9.20
N SER A 19 24.62 32.42 -9.63
CA SER A 19 24.39 33.62 -8.82
C SER A 19 22.90 33.94 -8.64
N SER A 20 22.10 33.79 -9.70
CA SER A 20 20.63 33.98 -9.65
C SER A 20 19.97 32.95 -8.74
N PHE A 21 20.41 31.69 -8.79
CA PHE A 21 19.93 30.63 -7.92
C PHE A 21 20.31 30.87 -6.45
N ARG A 22 21.54 31.30 -6.16
CA ARG A 22 21.93 31.69 -4.79
C ARG A 22 21.09 32.85 -4.26
N ALA A 23 20.83 33.87 -5.08
CA ALA A 23 19.96 34.98 -4.73
C ALA A 23 18.51 34.52 -4.48
N PHE A 24 18.03 33.53 -5.24
CA PHE A 24 16.73 32.89 -5.00
C PHE A 24 16.71 32.13 -3.67
N LEU A 25 17.71 31.30 -3.38
CA LEU A 25 17.81 30.55 -2.11
C LEU A 25 17.95 31.45 -0.88
N ALA A 26 18.56 32.64 -1.02
CA ALA A 26 18.75 33.58 0.07
C ALA A 26 17.45 34.25 0.54
N ARG A 27 16.37 34.23 -0.25
CA ARG A 27 15.07 34.81 0.14
C ARG A 27 14.31 33.87 1.07
N PRO A 28 13.87 34.32 2.26
CA PRO A 28 13.18 33.46 3.22
C PRO A 28 11.84 32.94 2.68
N GLU A 29 11.19 33.69 1.79
CA GLU A 29 9.94 33.31 1.12
C GLU A 29 10.08 32.06 0.25
N ASN A 30 11.28 31.80 -0.28
CA ASN A 30 11.54 30.64 -1.15
C ASN A 30 11.93 29.38 -0.37
N ARG A 31 12.20 29.50 0.93
CA ARG A 31 12.57 28.36 1.79
C ARG A 31 11.55 27.21 1.75
N PRO A 32 10.23 27.43 1.92
CA PRO A 32 9.26 26.32 1.87
C PRO A 32 9.22 25.64 0.50
N LEU A 33 9.38 26.40 -0.60
CA LEU A 33 9.42 25.84 -1.95
C LEU A 33 10.64 24.93 -2.16
N VAL A 34 11.80 25.36 -1.65
CA VAL A 34 13.03 24.56 -1.71
C VAL A 34 12.91 23.31 -0.84
N GLU A 35 12.34 23.42 0.36
CA GLU A 35 12.10 22.28 1.26
C GLU A 35 11.12 21.27 0.64
N GLU A 36 10.06 21.74 -0.03
CA GLU A 36 9.11 20.88 -0.75
C GLU A 36 9.79 20.16 -1.93
N GLN A 37 10.52 20.90 -2.77
CA GLN A 37 11.27 20.31 -3.89
C GLN A 37 12.30 19.28 -3.41
N GLN A 38 13.04 19.57 -2.33
CA GLN A 38 13.97 18.62 -1.72
C GLN A 38 13.27 17.36 -1.21
N ARG A 39 12.07 17.49 -0.61
CA ARG A 39 11.27 16.33 -0.20
C ARG A 39 10.87 15.48 -1.40
N LEU A 40 10.46 16.10 -2.51
CA LEU A 40 10.11 15.39 -3.75
C LEU A 40 11.33 14.69 -4.35
N GLU A 41 12.50 15.33 -4.39
CA GLU A 41 13.75 14.74 -4.89
C GLU A 41 14.21 13.56 -4.02
N VAL A 42 14.17 13.71 -2.69
CA VAL A 42 14.49 12.62 -1.76
C VAL A 42 13.51 11.46 -1.90
N ALA A 43 12.21 11.74 -1.99
CA ALA A 43 11.19 10.71 -2.21
C ALA A 43 11.41 9.98 -3.55
N GLY A 44 11.72 10.71 -4.63
CA GLY A 44 12.03 10.14 -5.93
C GLY A 44 13.29 9.26 -5.91
N ALA A 45 14.35 9.72 -5.25
CA ALA A 45 15.59 8.94 -5.11
C ALA A 45 15.36 7.65 -4.30
N LEU A 46 14.58 7.71 -3.22
CA LEU A 46 14.23 6.53 -2.42
C LEU A 46 13.38 5.53 -3.22
N ALA A 47 12.42 6.01 -4.01
CA ALA A 47 11.60 5.17 -4.87
C ALA A 47 12.43 4.45 -5.94
N LEU A 48 13.36 5.16 -6.59
CA LEU A 48 14.29 4.56 -7.55
C LEU A 48 15.15 3.47 -6.88
N GLN A 49 15.68 3.76 -5.70
CA GLN A 49 16.47 2.80 -4.93
C GLN A 49 15.67 1.55 -4.56
N GLU A 50 14.40 1.70 -4.18
CA GLU A 50 13.51 0.57 -3.90
C GLU A 50 13.23 -0.27 -5.15
N GLN A 51 13.00 0.38 -6.30
CA GLN A 51 12.80 -0.30 -7.57
C GLN A 51 14.04 -1.11 -7.98
N GLU A 52 15.24 -0.55 -7.83
CA GLU A 52 16.50 -1.27 -8.10
C GLU A 52 16.67 -2.49 -7.18
N ARG A 53 16.34 -2.34 -5.88
CA ARG A 53 16.39 -3.45 -4.92
C ARG A 53 15.38 -4.54 -5.25
N GLU A 54 14.18 -4.17 -5.69
CA GLU A 54 13.16 -5.14 -6.12
C GLU A 54 13.57 -5.85 -7.40
N ALA A 55 14.09 -5.13 -8.40
CA ALA A 55 14.61 -5.72 -9.63
C ALA A 55 15.72 -6.74 -9.33
N ARG A 56 16.66 -6.38 -8.45
CA ARG A 56 17.74 -7.28 -8.03
C ARG A 56 17.24 -8.51 -7.28
N LEU A 57 16.28 -8.35 -6.37
CA LEU A 57 15.64 -9.49 -5.68
C LEU A 57 14.95 -10.39 -6.69
N ARG A 58 14.24 -9.82 -7.67
CA ARG A 58 13.56 -10.57 -8.72
C ARG A 58 14.53 -11.38 -9.57
N GLU A 59 15.66 -10.80 -9.97
CA GLU A 59 16.73 -11.51 -10.66
C GLU A 59 17.28 -12.67 -9.82
N GLN A 60 17.53 -12.44 -8.53
CA GLN A 60 17.98 -13.49 -7.61
C GLN A 60 16.96 -14.63 -7.48
N VAL A 61 15.66 -14.31 -7.36
CA VAL A 61 14.59 -15.31 -7.29
C VAL A 61 14.51 -16.11 -8.59
N LEU A 62 14.62 -15.45 -9.75
CA LEU A 62 14.58 -16.13 -11.06
C LEU A 62 15.79 -17.04 -11.29
N ALA A 63 16.93 -16.76 -10.66
CA ALA A 63 18.12 -17.60 -10.71
C ALA A 63 18.01 -18.87 -9.84
N LEU A 64 17.05 -18.94 -8.91
CA LEU A 64 16.85 -20.12 -8.06
C LEU A 64 16.20 -21.29 -8.82
N PRO A 65 16.37 -22.55 -8.35
CA PRO A 65 15.61 -23.69 -8.84
C PRO A 65 14.08 -23.45 -8.79
N PRO A 66 13.30 -24.03 -9.71
CA PRO A 66 11.86 -23.79 -9.81
C PRO A 66 11.05 -24.31 -8.60
N GLU A 67 11.63 -25.18 -7.78
CA GLU A 67 11.02 -25.61 -6.50
C GLU A 67 11.12 -24.51 -5.44
N ASP A 68 12.27 -23.86 -5.34
CA ASP A 68 12.54 -22.78 -4.40
C ASP A 68 11.75 -21.51 -4.76
N GLN A 69 11.62 -21.22 -6.05
CA GLN A 69 10.71 -20.17 -6.54
C GLN A 69 9.27 -20.39 -6.06
N ARG A 70 8.78 -21.64 -6.11
CA ARG A 70 7.43 -21.99 -5.64
C ARG A 70 7.29 -21.84 -4.13
N ARG A 71 8.33 -22.18 -3.36
CA ARG A 71 8.36 -22.00 -1.90
C ARG A 71 8.36 -20.52 -1.49
N LEU A 72 9.05 -19.67 -2.25
CA LEU A 72 9.13 -18.22 -1.98
C LEU A 72 7.90 -17.43 -2.42
N LYS A 73 7.16 -17.90 -3.44
CA LYS A 73 5.95 -17.23 -3.95
C LYS A 73 5.01 -16.68 -2.87
N PRO A 74 4.59 -17.43 -1.83
CA PRO A 74 3.73 -16.91 -0.77
C PRO A 74 4.37 -15.81 0.09
N VAL A 75 5.70 -15.82 0.24
CA VAL A 75 6.46 -14.83 1.02
C VAL A 75 6.58 -13.52 0.23
N LEU A 76 6.80 -13.63 -1.09
CA LEU A 76 6.97 -12.49 -2.00
C LEU A 76 5.67 -11.70 -2.25
N GLN A 77 4.52 -12.17 -1.80
CA GLN A 77 3.24 -11.44 -1.89
C GLN A 77 3.17 -10.24 -0.93
N HIS A 78 4.01 -10.23 0.11
CA HIS A 78 3.98 -9.24 1.18
C HIS A 78 5.18 -8.30 1.10
N SER A 79 4.91 -6.99 1.18
CA SER A 79 5.95 -5.96 0.99
C SER A 79 7.05 -6.05 2.07
N VAL A 80 6.64 -6.24 3.33
CA VAL A 80 7.53 -6.33 4.49
C VAL A 80 8.44 -7.56 4.43
N LEU A 81 7.92 -8.71 3.98
CA LEU A 81 8.70 -9.94 3.87
C LEU A 81 9.71 -9.87 2.71
N ARG A 82 9.37 -9.18 1.62
CA ARG A 82 10.33 -8.87 0.54
C ARG A 82 11.48 -8.00 1.05
N ARG A 83 11.16 -6.94 1.80
CA ARG A 83 12.18 -6.06 2.43
C ARG A 83 13.07 -6.83 3.41
N LEU A 84 12.49 -7.75 4.19
CA LEU A 84 13.24 -8.63 5.08
C LEU A 84 14.21 -9.54 4.31
N LEU A 85 13.75 -10.18 3.23
CA LEU A 85 14.60 -11.00 2.36
C LEU A 85 15.74 -10.18 1.73
N GLN A 86 15.45 -8.96 1.26
CA GLN A 86 16.48 -8.04 0.76
C GLN A 86 17.49 -7.65 1.84
N SER A 87 17.04 -7.44 3.08
CA SER A 87 17.95 -7.16 4.19
C SER A 87 18.89 -8.35 4.43
N LEU A 88 18.35 -9.58 4.46
CA LEU A 88 19.15 -10.80 4.70
C LEU A 88 20.22 -11.02 3.62
N THR A 89 19.93 -10.70 2.36
CA THR A 89 20.90 -10.84 1.25
C THR A 89 21.94 -9.71 1.23
N ASN A 90 21.65 -8.56 1.83
CA ASN A 90 22.58 -7.44 1.93
C ASN A 90 23.51 -7.54 3.16
N SER A 91 23.07 -8.17 4.26
CA SER A 91 23.83 -8.27 5.51
C SER A 91 25.18 -9.00 5.39
N GLY A 92 25.41 -9.78 4.34
CA GLY A 92 26.66 -10.52 4.15
C GLY A 92 27.80 -9.73 3.48
N ARG A 93 27.60 -8.45 3.13
CA ARG A 93 28.53 -7.71 2.26
C ARG A 93 29.40 -6.66 2.97
N ASP A 94 29.05 -6.22 4.18
CA ASP A 94 29.62 -4.99 4.76
C ASP A 94 30.59 -5.17 5.94
N ASP A 95 30.96 -6.40 6.28
CA ASP A 95 32.05 -6.61 7.24
C ASP A 95 33.38 -6.30 6.53
N GLY A 96 33.80 -5.04 6.58
CA GLY A 96 35.07 -4.49 6.06
C GLY A 96 36.35 -5.09 6.65
N THR A 97 36.29 -6.32 7.15
CA THR A 97 37.41 -7.15 7.58
C THR A 97 37.90 -8.10 6.48
N ALA A 98 37.30 -8.05 5.29
CA ALA A 98 37.82 -8.76 4.12
C ALA A 98 39.22 -8.23 3.75
N ALA A 99 40.24 -8.99 4.13
CA ALA A 99 41.63 -8.70 3.83
C ALA A 99 41.80 -8.45 2.31
N PRO A 100 42.52 -7.37 1.91
CA PRO A 100 42.75 -7.05 0.52
C PRO A 100 43.64 -8.15 -0.10
N GLY A 101 43.02 -9.14 -0.74
CA GLY A 101 43.75 -10.23 -1.38
C GLY A 101 42.99 -11.55 -1.53
N SER A 102 41.85 -11.74 -0.85
CA SER A 102 41.03 -12.95 -1.08
C SER A 102 40.05 -12.72 -2.24
N SER A 103 40.53 -13.01 -3.45
CA SER A 103 39.74 -12.96 -4.69
C SER A 103 38.88 -14.21 -4.94
N ASN A 104 38.47 -14.93 -3.89
CA ASN A 104 37.54 -16.04 -4.05
C ASN A 104 36.12 -15.51 -4.28
N SER A 105 35.79 -15.30 -5.56
CA SER A 105 34.45 -15.24 -6.16
C SER A 105 33.39 -14.56 -5.29
N GLY A 106 33.53 -13.24 -5.16
CA GLY A 106 32.68 -12.35 -4.37
C GLY A 106 31.32 -12.09 -5.02
N GLY A 107 30.45 -13.09 -5.00
CA GLY A 107 29.01 -12.86 -5.09
C GLY A 107 28.45 -12.46 -3.72
N PRO A 108 27.38 -11.65 -3.63
CA PRO A 108 26.57 -11.61 -2.40
C PRO A 108 26.18 -13.06 -2.02
N PRO A 109 26.06 -13.41 -0.72
CA PRO A 109 25.61 -14.74 -0.34
C PRO A 109 24.29 -15.00 -1.08
N PRO A 110 24.22 -16.05 -1.91
CA PRO A 110 23.09 -16.24 -2.78
C PRO A 110 21.86 -16.43 -1.91
N LEU A 111 20.74 -15.84 -2.32
CA LEU A 111 19.42 -16.08 -1.74
C LEU A 111 19.16 -17.59 -1.49
N ALA A 112 19.81 -18.46 -2.28
CA ALA A 112 19.84 -19.91 -2.11
C ALA A 112 20.20 -20.37 -0.68
N GLU A 113 21.24 -19.82 -0.03
CA GLU A 113 21.67 -20.26 1.30
C GLU A 113 20.58 -20.06 2.35
N TRP A 114 19.83 -18.96 2.23
CA TRP A 114 18.70 -18.66 3.12
C TRP A 114 17.49 -19.53 2.85
N VAL A 115 17.25 -19.88 1.58
CA VAL A 115 16.13 -20.75 1.17
C VAL A 115 16.40 -22.21 1.54
N GLU A 116 17.65 -22.64 1.48
CA GLU A 116 18.08 -23.97 1.91
C GLU A 116 17.96 -24.15 3.42
N ASN A 117 17.95 -23.06 4.20
CA ASN A 117 17.75 -23.11 5.63
C ASN A 117 16.28 -23.37 6.01
N PRO A 118 15.92 -24.57 6.51
CA PRO A 118 14.53 -24.93 6.77
C PRO A 118 13.91 -24.07 7.88
N ARG A 119 14.72 -23.63 8.86
CA ARG A 119 14.23 -22.82 9.98
C ARG A 119 13.78 -21.44 9.50
N VAL A 120 14.56 -20.83 8.61
CA VAL A 120 14.24 -19.53 8.01
C VAL A 120 12.99 -19.63 7.16
N MET A 121 12.89 -20.68 6.34
CA MET A 121 11.71 -20.90 5.50
C MET A 121 10.44 -21.20 6.29
N VAL A 122 10.53 -21.94 7.40
CA VAL A 122 9.38 -22.15 8.31
C VAL A 122 8.92 -20.83 8.92
N MET A 123 9.87 -20.01 9.41
CA MET A 123 9.56 -18.70 9.98
C MET A 123 8.90 -17.76 8.95
N LEU A 124 9.46 -17.65 7.75
CA LEU A 124 8.89 -16.82 6.67
C LEU A 124 7.51 -17.32 6.23
N SER A 125 7.31 -18.64 6.16
CA SER A 125 6.02 -19.24 5.80
C SER A 125 4.96 -19.03 6.87
N GLN A 126 5.34 -19.10 8.15
CA GLN A 126 4.46 -18.80 9.29
C GLN A 126 4.07 -17.33 9.29
N ALA A 127 5.03 -16.41 9.11
CA ALA A 127 4.75 -14.98 9.01
C ALA A 127 3.82 -14.66 7.82
N ALA A 128 4.09 -15.20 6.63
CA ALA A 128 3.22 -15.05 5.47
C ALA A 128 1.81 -15.61 5.72
N ARG A 129 1.69 -16.71 6.45
CA ARG A 129 0.38 -17.28 6.83
C ARG A 129 -0.37 -16.38 7.80
N ALA A 130 0.31 -15.81 8.81
CA ALA A 130 -0.30 -14.89 9.77
C ALA A 130 -0.81 -13.63 9.06
N LEU A 131 -0.01 -13.04 8.17
CA LEU A 131 -0.41 -11.89 7.34
C LEU A 131 -1.63 -12.20 6.47
N ARG A 132 -1.67 -13.34 5.78
CA ARG A 132 -2.82 -13.74 4.96
C ARG A 132 -4.10 -13.97 5.75
N LYS A 133 -4.00 -14.40 7.00
CA LYS A 133 -5.15 -14.60 7.87
C LYS A 133 -5.60 -13.31 8.57
N GLY A 134 -4.83 -12.23 8.47
CA GLY A 134 -5.05 -11.01 9.25
C GLY A 134 -4.77 -11.18 10.75
N GLU A 135 -4.04 -12.23 11.15
CA GLU A 135 -3.59 -12.41 12.54
C GLU A 135 -2.53 -11.36 12.92
N LEU A 136 -1.86 -10.81 11.90
CA LEU A 136 -0.82 -9.79 12.02
C LEU A 136 -0.93 -8.85 10.80
N SER A 137 -0.83 -7.55 11.00
CA SER A 137 -0.68 -6.58 9.91
C SER A 137 0.78 -6.45 9.47
N GLU A 138 1.01 -5.96 8.24
CA GLU A 138 2.39 -5.72 7.76
C GLU A 138 3.13 -4.70 8.63
N GLN A 139 2.42 -3.70 9.16
CA GLN A 139 2.96 -2.66 10.03
C GLN A 139 3.34 -3.21 11.42
N GLU A 140 2.51 -4.08 12.01
CA GLU A 140 2.83 -4.74 13.28
C GLU A 140 4.05 -5.65 13.13
N LEU A 141 4.14 -6.42 12.03
CA LEU A 141 5.31 -7.24 11.75
C LEU A 141 6.58 -6.39 11.65
N GLU A 142 6.51 -5.27 10.93
CA GLU A 142 7.63 -4.34 10.77
C GLU A 142 8.06 -3.75 12.12
N GLN A 143 7.11 -3.31 12.96
CA GLN A 143 7.41 -2.81 14.30
C GLN A 143 8.04 -3.88 15.20
N LEU A 144 7.57 -5.13 15.14
CA LEU A 144 8.16 -6.24 15.89
C LEU A 144 9.60 -6.50 15.45
N LEU A 145 9.87 -6.51 14.15
CA LEU A 145 11.22 -6.69 13.60
C LEU A 145 12.16 -5.54 14.01
N LEU A 146 11.69 -4.28 13.92
CA LEU A 146 12.44 -3.11 14.35
C LEU A 146 12.68 -3.13 15.88
N GLY A 147 11.70 -3.59 16.66
CA GLY A 147 11.83 -3.76 18.11
C GLY A 147 12.91 -4.78 18.49
N GLN A 148 12.97 -5.91 17.77
CA GLN A 148 14.00 -6.94 18.00
C GLN A 148 15.41 -6.44 17.65
N LEU A 149 15.56 -5.66 16.57
CA LEU A 149 16.84 -5.05 16.21
C LEU A 149 17.30 -4.05 17.29
N ARG A 150 16.43 -3.13 17.72
CA ARG A 150 16.73 -2.16 18.79
C ARG A 150 17.08 -2.83 20.12
N GLY A 151 16.40 -3.93 20.47
CA GLY A 151 16.66 -4.68 21.70
C GLY A 151 18.00 -5.42 21.70
N ARG A 152 18.54 -5.74 20.51
CA ARG A 152 19.84 -6.41 20.36
C ARG A 152 21.00 -5.43 20.54
N ASP A 153 20.87 -4.22 20.00
CA ASP A 153 21.91 -3.19 20.09
C ASP A 153 22.07 -2.63 21.51
N GLY A 154 20.99 -2.62 22.31
CA GLY A 154 21.01 -2.17 23.71
C GLY A 154 21.60 -3.18 24.72
N LYS A 155 21.93 -4.41 24.32
CA LYS A 155 22.44 -5.47 25.19
C LYS A 155 23.83 -6.00 24.79
N LEU A 156 24.61 -5.22 24.04
CA LEU A 156 26.07 -5.33 24.09
C LEU A 156 26.54 -4.85 25.47
N ARG A 157 26.36 -5.75 26.42
CA ARG A 157 26.76 -5.71 27.81
C ARG A 157 28.20 -5.20 27.89
N PRO A 158 28.50 -4.10 28.62
CA PRO A 158 29.87 -3.75 28.91
C PRO A 158 30.45 -4.88 29.76
N GLU A 159 31.29 -5.70 29.13
CA GLU A 159 32.12 -6.68 29.78
C GLU A 159 33.26 -5.94 30.49
N ALA A 160 33.01 -5.44 31.70
CA ALA A 160 34.03 -5.12 32.69
C ALA A 160 33.39 -4.79 34.04
N ALA A 161 33.08 -5.82 34.83
CA ALA A 161 33.35 -5.89 36.26
C ALA A 161 32.78 -7.20 36.80
N THR A 162 33.64 -8.21 36.87
CA THR A 162 33.46 -9.36 37.76
C THR A 162 33.24 -8.85 39.19
N PRO A 163 32.29 -9.45 39.92
CA PRO A 163 32.72 -10.04 41.17
C PRO A 163 32.35 -11.51 41.22
N ALA A 164 33.29 -12.28 41.71
CA ALA A 164 33.16 -13.69 42.03
C ALA A 164 31.97 -13.93 42.97
N GLY A 165 31.27 -15.06 42.75
CA GLY A 165 30.54 -15.71 43.83
C GLY A 165 29.23 -16.38 43.42
N SER A 166 29.22 -17.69 43.64
CA SER A 166 28.06 -18.49 44.05
C SER A 166 27.23 -19.20 42.98
N ASP A 167 27.56 -20.48 42.86
CA ASP A 167 26.70 -21.66 42.65
C ASP A 167 25.19 -21.50 42.85
N GLY A 168 24.44 -22.24 42.03
CA GLY A 168 23.06 -22.63 42.31
C GLY A 168 22.21 -22.71 41.04
N GLY A 169 22.12 -23.90 40.44
CA GLY A 169 21.45 -24.11 39.16
C GLY A 169 19.92 -24.04 39.19
N SER A 170 19.32 -24.02 38.00
CA SER A 170 18.10 -24.76 37.65
C SER A 170 17.81 -24.53 36.17
N GLU A 171 17.73 -25.63 35.42
CA GLU A 171 17.21 -25.67 34.06
C GLU A 171 15.75 -25.23 34.06
N ALA A 172 15.40 -24.30 33.17
CA ALA A 172 14.02 -24.02 32.81
C ALA A 172 13.97 -23.84 31.29
N ALA A 173 13.46 -24.88 30.63
CA ALA A 173 13.10 -24.87 29.23
C ALA A 173 12.08 -23.75 28.96
N GLY A 174 12.37 -22.92 27.96
CA GLY A 174 11.50 -21.83 27.54
C GLY A 174 10.19 -22.35 26.93
N ASP A 175 9.17 -22.35 27.76
CA ASP A 175 7.76 -22.49 27.41
C ASP A 175 7.29 -21.25 26.63
N TRP A 176 6.92 -21.43 25.36
CA TRP A 176 6.28 -20.39 24.54
C TRP A 176 4.79 -20.33 24.84
N GLY A 177 4.46 -20.12 26.12
CA GLY A 177 3.11 -19.96 26.63
C GLY A 177 2.40 -18.79 25.93
N VAL A 178 1.57 -19.12 24.95
CA VAL A 178 0.61 -18.20 24.34
C VAL A 178 -0.36 -17.80 25.44
N ALA A 179 -0.21 -16.58 25.95
CA ALA A 179 -1.14 -15.98 26.90
C ALA A 179 -2.49 -15.77 26.22
N SER A 180 -3.36 -16.77 26.35
CA SER A 180 -4.80 -16.68 26.17
C SER A 180 -5.38 -15.87 27.34
N GLY A 181 -5.52 -14.56 27.18
CA GLY A 181 -6.13 -13.72 28.21
C GLY A 181 -6.68 -12.42 27.63
N GLY A 182 -7.99 -12.22 27.75
CA GLY A 182 -8.62 -10.90 27.65
C GLY A 182 -9.71 -10.74 26.61
N ALA A 183 -10.84 -11.43 26.80
CA ALA A 183 -12.12 -11.01 26.25
C ALA A 183 -12.53 -9.69 26.93
N GLY A 184 -12.73 -8.62 26.16
CA GLY A 184 -13.26 -7.35 26.69
C GLY A 184 -12.71 -6.11 26.01
N GLY A 185 -12.97 -5.97 24.71
CA GLY A 185 -12.68 -4.73 23.99
C GLY A 185 -13.37 -4.76 22.63
N GLU A 186 -14.59 -4.24 22.57
CA GLU A 186 -15.26 -3.84 21.32
C GLU A 186 -14.51 -2.64 20.72
N GLY A 187 -13.24 -2.86 20.34
CA GLY A 187 -12.47 -1.98 19.49
C GLY A 187 -12.76 -2.39 18.06
N GLN A 188 -13.71 -1.70 17.45
CA GLN A 188 -14.10 -1.80 16.05
C GLN A 188 -12.85 -1.71 15.16
N LEU A 189 -12.36 -2.86 14.70
CA LEU A 189 -11.30 -2.99 13.70
C LEU A 189 -11.87 -2.58 12.33
N ASP A 190 -12.08 -1.28 12.16
CA ASP A 190 -12.13 -0.65 10.84
C ASP A 190 -10.77 -0.97 10.21
N ALA A 191 -10.72 -1.93 9.26
CA ALA A 191 -9.54 -2.18 8.45
C ALA A 191 -9.09 -0.85 7.84
N VAL A 192 -8.03 -0.28 8.41
CA VAL A 192 -7.59 1.09 8.19
C VAL A 192 -7.10 1.18 6.76
N LEU A 193 -7.94 1.69 5.86
CA LEU A 193 -7.43 2.26 4.61
C LEU A 193 -6.47 3.38 5.01
N PRO A 194 -5.17 3.31 4.65
CA PRO A 194 -4.12 4.03 5.37
C PRO A 194 -4.17 5.57 5.32
N ASN A 195 -5.14 6.21 4.63
CA ASN A 195 -5.18 7.66 4.45
C ASN A 195 -6.62 8.22 4.42
N ARG A 196 -7.42 8.01 5.47
CA ARG A 196 -8.73 8.69 5.60
C ARG A 196 -8.66 9.87 6.55
N VAL A 197 -9.14 11.03 6.08
CA VAL A 197 -9.17 12.27 6.86
C VAL A 197 -10.61 12.58 7.26
N VAL A 198 -10.83 12.84 8.55
CA VAL A 198 -12.08 13.42 9.03
C VAL A 198 -12.04 14.91 8.75
N LEU A 199 -12.93 15.38 7.88
CA LEU A 199 -13.01 16.79 7.51
C LEU A 199 -14.09 17.51 8.34
N PRO A 200 -13.86 18.79 8.71
CA PRO A 200 -14.94 19.68 9.12
C PRO A 200 -16.04 19.73 8.05
N SER A 201 -17.30 19.91 8.47
CA SER A 201 -18.47 19.79 7.56
C SER A 201 -18.40 20.71 6.32
N HIS A 202 -17.79 21.90 6.42
CA HIS A 202 -17.63 22.79 5.25
C HIS A 202 -16.64 22.21 4.21
N LEU A 203 -15.51 21.67 4.65
CA LEU A 203 -14.54 21.00 3.77
C LEU A 203 -15.08 19.68 3.22
N LEU A 204 -15.91 18.98 3.99
CA LEU A 204 -16.60 17.78 3.50
C LEU A 204 -17.51 18.13 2.32
N VAL A 205 -18.28 19.22 2.40
CA VAL A 205 -19.14 19.68 1.29
C VAL A 205 -18.31 20.05 0.06
N GLU A 206 -17.16 20.70 0.22
CA GLU A 206 -16.24 21.01 -0.88
C GLU A 206 -15.73 19.74 -1.57
N ALA A 207 -15.22 18.77 -0.81
CA ALA A 207 -14.77 17.49 -1.35
C ALA A 207 -15.91 16.71 -2.04
N LEU A 208 -17.13 16.74 -1.47
CA LEU A 208 -18.30 16.14 -2.11
C LEU A 208 -18.72 16.90 -3.38
N ASN A 209 -18.52 18.21 -3.47
CA ASN A 209 -18.77 18.95 -4.71
C ASN A 209 -17.73 18.62 -5.80
N GLU A 210 -16.47 18.44 -5.42
CA GLU A 210 -15.40 18.04 -6.33
C GLU A 210 -15.68 16.66 -6.94
N HIS A 211 -16.08 15.66 -6.14
CA HIS A 211 -16.45 14.34 -6.68
C HIS A 211 -17.65 14.44 -7.65
N LEU A 212 -18.61 15.34 -7.40
CA LEU A 212 -19.75 15.54 -8.30
C LEU A 212 -19.31 16.18 -9.63
N ALA A 213 -18.36 17.11 -9.60
CA ALA A 213 -17.79 17.71 -10.80
C ALA A 213 -17.10 16.63 -11.67
N GLU A 214 -16.25 15.81 -11.06
CA GLU A 214 -15.59 14.68 -11.74
C GLU A 214 -16.60 13.69 -12.32
N ARG A 215 -17.63 13.31 -11.57
CA ARG A 215 -18.70 12.41 -12.09
C ARG A 215 -19.47 13.01 -13.24
N ARG A 216 -19.71 14.34 -13.26
CA ARG A 216 -20.38 15.01 -14.38
C ARG A 216 -19.50 15.02 -15.63
N ALA A 217 -18.20 15.28 -15.47
CA ALA A 217 -17.22 15.21 -16.55
C ALA A 217 -17.13 13.78 -17.12
N GLY A 218 -17.01 12.77 -16.26
CA GLY A 218 -17.05 11.37 -16.68
C GLY A 218 -18.36 10.98 -17.37
N GLY A 219 -19.50 11.49 -16.89
CA GLY A 219 -20.80 11.28 -17.52
C GLY A 219 -20.91 11.92 -18.91
N ALA A 220 -20.27 13.08 -19.13
CA ALA A 220 -20.20 13.71 -20.45
C ALA A 220 -19.32 12.90 -21.41
N ALA A 221 -18.13 12.45 -20.98
CA ALA A 221 -17.26 11.59 -21.76
C ALA A 221 -17.92 10.26 -22.12
N TYR A 222 -18.60 9.62 -21.15
CA TYR A 222 -19.31 8.36 -21.36
C TYR A 222 -20.43 8.50 -22.41
N ARG A 223 -21.21 9.59 -22.36
CA ARG A 223 -22.24 9.88 -23.37
C ARG A 223 -21.67 10.18 -24.75
N ALA A 224 -20.44 10.69 -24.82
CA ALA A 224 -19.72 10.90 -26.08
C ALA A 224 -19.12 9.61 -26.66
N GLY A 225 -19.25 8.47 -25.98
CA GLY A 225 -18.67 7.19 -26.39
C GLY A 225 -17.18 7.03 -26.02
N ASP A 226 -16.60 7.99 -25.29
CA ASP A 226 -15.22 7.94 -24.82
C ASP A 226 -15.14 7.26 -23.44
N ALA A 227 -15.26 5.94 -23.45
CA ALA A 227 -15.24 5.12 -22.23
C ALA A 227 -13.90 5.19 -21.45
N PRO A 228 -12.71 5.21 -22.09
CA PRO A 228 -11.44 5.37 -21.38
C PRO A 228 -11.37 6.67 -20.58
N ARG A 229 -11.71 7.80 -21.21
CA ARG A 229 -11.72 9.10 -20.52
C ARG A 229 -12.77 9.18 -19.43
N ALA A 230 -13.93 8.56 -19.64
CA ALA A 230 -14.95 8.46 -18.60
C ALA A 230 -14.42 7.71 -17.37
N LEU A 231 -13.68 6.61 -17.59
CA LEU A 231 -13.09 5.81 -16.52
C LEU A 231 -12.06 6.60 -15.70
N GLU A 232 -11.23 7.43 -16.33
CA GLU A 232 -10.28 8.31 -15.64
C GLU A 232 -11.01 9.24 -14.66
N HIS A 233 -12.01 9.98 -15.14
CA HIS A 233 -12.82 10.87 -14.30
C HIS A 233 -13.54 10.13 -13.17
N TYR A 234 -14.09 8.94 -13.43
CA TYR A 234 -14.74 8.15 -12.38
C TYR A 234 -13.75 7.64 -11.32
N ARG A 235 -12.52 7.27 -11.71
CA ARG A 235 -11.46 6.91 -10.75
C ARG A 235 -11.05 8.10 -9.89
N CYS A 236 -10.93 9.30 -10.46
CA CYS A 236 -10.71 10.53 -9.70
C CYS A 236 -11.83 10.77 -8.69
N ALA A 237 -13.10 10.65 -9.13
CA ALA A 237 -14.24 10.78 -8.22
C ALA A 237 -14.24 9.75 -7.08
N VAL A 238 -13.88 8.49 -7.36
CA VAL A 238 -13.74 7.45 -6.32
C VAL A 238 -12.64 7.83 -5.33
N ALA A 239 -11.46 8.26 -5.81
CA ALA A 239 -10.33 8.63 -4.96
C ALA A 239 -10.68 9.79 -4.00
N VAL A 240 -11.36 10.84 -4.49
CA VAL A 240 -11.82 11.97 -3.67
C VAL A 240 -12.72 11.50 -2.53
N VAL A 241 -13.70 10.63 -2.82
CA VAL A 241 -14.64 10.14 -1.79
C VAL A 241 -13.99 9.14 -0.83
N GLU A 242 -13.03 8.32 -1.30
CA GLU A 242 -12.32 7.37 -0.44
C GLU A 242 -11.38 8.03 0.56
N PHE A 243 -10.90 9.24 0.26
CA PHE A 243 -10.02 10.04 1.11
C PHE A 243 -10.76 10.66 2.33
N VAL A 244 -12.07 10.89 2.21
CA VAL A 244 -12.85 11.59 3.24
C VAL A 244 -13.60 10.63 4.16
N ARG A 245 -13.69 11.00 5.44
CA ARG A 245 -14.53 10.35 6.46
C ARG A 245 -15.50 11.38 7.04
N GLY A 246 -16.77 11.03 7.12
CA GLY A 246 -17.77 11.86 7.81
C GLY A 246 -17.51 11.89 9.32
N ALA A 247 -17.69 13.04 9.94
CA ALA A 247 -17.53 13.19 11.39
C ALA A 247 -18.71 12.60 12.16
N SER A 248 -19.90 12.59 11.56
CA SER A 248 -21.11 11.96 12.11
C SER A 248 -21.51 10.71 11.33
N ARG A 249 -22.39 9.88 11.92
CA ARG A 249 -22.98 8.72 11.25
C ARG A 249 -23.76 9.12 9.99
N GLU A 250 -24.45 10.26 10.03
CA GLU A 250 -25.22 10.79 8.91
C GLU A 250 -24.31 11.24 7.76
N GLU A 251 -23.24 11.98 8.07
CA GLU A 251 -22.22 12.38 7.11
C GLU A 251 -21.52 11.15 6.51
N GLN A 252 -21.17 10.17 7.34
CA GLN A 252 -20.52 8.95 6.86
C GLN A 252 -21.46 8.12 5.96
N ALA A 253 -22.76 8.11 6.24
CA ALA A 253 -23.75 7.50 5.37
C ALA A 253 -23.87 8.24 4.03
N GLU A 254 -23.75 9.57 4.01
CA GLU A 254 -23.71 10.34 2.77
C GLU A 254 -22.43 10.06 1.96
N VAL A 255 -21.26 10.06 2.60
CA VAL A 255 -19.98 9.67 1.97
C VAL A 255 -20.09 8.27 1.35
N ALA A 256 -20.67 7.31 2.06
CA ALA A 256 -20.90 5.96 1.55
C ALA A 256 -21.84 5.93 0.33
N ARG A 257 -22.91 6.74 0.31
CA ARG A 257 -23.80 6.88 -0.85
C ARG A 257 -23.08 7.50 -2.05
N CYS A 258 -22.28 8.54 -1.83
CA CYS A 258 -21.45 9.15 -2.88
C CYS A 258 -20.45 8.16 -3.47
N LEU A 259 -19.76 7.39 -2.62
CA LEU A 259 -18.79 6.38 -3.05
C LEU A 259 -19.46 5.28 -3.89
N ALA A 260 -20.61 4.77 -3.43
CA ALA A 260 -21.36 3.77 -4.19
C ALA A 260 -21.79 4.28 -5.57
N ARG A 261 -22.25 5.54 -5.65
CA ARG A 261 -22.61 6.19 -6.92
C ARG A 261 -21.41 6.35 -7.85
N ALA A 262 -20.24 6.72 -7.33
CA ALA A 262 -19.02 6.83 -8.12
C ALA A 262 -18.55 5.47 -8.66
N LEU A 263 -18.53 4.44 -7.81
CA LEU A 263 -18.15 3.08 -8.18
C LEU A 263 -19.08 2.44 -9.22
N TRP A 264 -20.38 2.74 -9.22
CA TRP A 264 -21.29 2.28 -10.28
C TRP A 264 -21.03 2.96 -11.62
N CYS A 265 -20.68 4.25 -11.61
CA CYS A 265 -20.24 4.94 -12.82
C CYS A 265 -18.94 4.31 -13.36
N GLU A 266 -17.97 4.03 -12.48
CA GLU A 266 -16.75 3.30 -12.83
C GLU A 266 -17.06 1.93 -13.44
N ALA A 267 -17.94 1.15 -12.80
CA ALA A 267 -18.36 -0.16 -13.30
C ALA A 267 -18.98 -0.08 -14.70
N ALA A 268 -19.83 0.91 -14.96
CA ALA A 268 -20.43 1.13 -16.27
C ALA A 268 -19.37 1.44 -17.34
N ALA A 269 -18.40 2.31 -17.04
CA ALA A 269 -17.27 2.59 -17.94
C ALA A 269 -16.45 1.34 -18.23
N ARG A 270 -16.16 0.52 -17.21
CA ARG A 270 -15.44 -0.74 -17.36
C ARG A 270 -16.20 -1.78 -18.20
N MET A 271 -17.53 -1.86 -18.05
CA MET A 271 -18.35 -2.71 -18.93
C MET A 271 -18.29 -2.25 -20.40
N ALA A 272 -18.28 -0.94 -20.65
CA ALA A 272 -18.12 -0.40 -22.01
C ALA A 272 -16.74 -0.70 -22.63
N LEU A 273 -15.73 -0.97 -21.78
CA LEU A 273 -14.40 -1.42 -22.18
C LEU A 273 -14.24 -2.94 -22.14
N GLU A 274 -15.32 -3.69 -21.90
CA GLU A 274 -15.31 -5.15 -21.76
C GLU A 274 -14.41 -5.68 -20.62
N GLU A 275 -14.10 -4.84 -19.63
CA GLU A 275 -13.34 -5.20 -18.43
C GLU A 275 -14.24 -5.81 -17.33
N TRP A 276 -14.89 -6.95 -17.64
CA TRP A 276 -15.97 -7.52 -16.82
C TRP A 276 -15.57 -7.80 -15.36
N GLY A 277 -14.40 -8.39 -15.13
CA GLY A 277 -13.92 -8.71 -13.78
C GLY A 277 -13.73 -7.46 -12.91
N ALA A 278 -13.23 -6.37 -13.49
CA ALA A 278 -13.05 -5.11 -12.79
C ALA A 278 -14.38 -4.38 -12.57
N ALA A 279 -15.33 -4.50 -13.51
CA ALA A 279 -16.69 -4.00 -13.32
C ALA A 279 -17.44 -4.71 -12.18
N ILE A 280 -17.30 -6.04 -12.07
CA ILE A 280 -17.85 -6.82 -10.95
C ILE A 280 -17.26 -6.33 -9.63
N ALA A 281 -15.93 -6.17 -9.56
CA ALA A 281 -15.26 -5.70 -8.35
C ALA A 281 -15.75 -4.30 -7.91
N ALA A 282 -15.93 -3.37 -8.87
CA ALA A 282 -16.48 -2.05 -8.59
C ALA A 282 -17.94 -2.13 -8.07
N CYS A 283 -18.79 -2.97 -8.69
CA CYS A 283 -20.16 -3.22 -8.22
C CYS A 283 -20.19 -3.80 -6.79
N SER A 284 -19.34 -4.78 -6.49
CA SER A 284 -19.24 -5.39 -5.16
C SER A 284 -18.79 -4.38 -4.11
N ARG A 285 -17.78 -3.55 -4.41
CA ARG A 285 -17.33 -2.45 -3.54
C ARG A 285 -18.45 -1.44 -3.28
N ALA A 286 -19.22 -1.09 -4.31
CA ALA A 286 -20.33 -0.15 -4.15
C ALA A 286 -21.42 -0.70 -3.21
N LEU A 287 -21.76 -1.98 -3.32
CA LEU A 287 -22.70 -2.64 -2.40
C LEU A 287 -22.14 -2.71 -0.97
N ALA A 288 -20.85 -2.96 -0.81
CA ALA A 288 -20.19 -2.96 0.50
C ALA A 288 -20.18 -1.55 1.13
N ALA A 289 -19.95 -0.50 0.34
CA ALA A 289 -20.03 0.89 0.79
C ALA A 289 -21.43 1.22 1.35
N LEU A 290 -22.50 0.86 0.63
CA LEU A 290 -23.86 1.09 1.11
C LEU A 290 -24.19 0.34 2.42
N ARG A 291 -23.64 -0.86 2.62
CA ARG A 291 -23.83 -1.63 3.85
C ARG A 291 -23.07 -1.03 5.02
N SER A 292 -21.83 -0.59 4.80
CA SER A 292 -20.97 -0.02 5.85
C SER A 292 -21.41 1.37 6.32
N GLY A 293 -22.09 2.15 5.47
CA GLY A 293 -22.75 3.40 5.88
C GLY A 293 -23.75 3.24 7.04
N GLY A 294 -24.14 2.00 7.37
CA GLY A 294 -24.98 1.65 8.52
C GLY A 294 -24.25 1.48 9.86
N GLY A 295 -22.91 1.49 9.91
CA GLY A 295 -22.14 1.36 11.16
C GLY A 295 -21.58 -0.03 11.48
N GLY A 296 -21.17 -0.82 10.47
CA GLY A 296 -20.53 -2.13 10.70
C GLY A 296 -19.57 -2.52 9.57
N GLY A 297 -18.36 -2.95 9.94
CA GLY A 297 -17.21 -3.18 9.06
C GLY A 297 -17.48 -4.08 7.84
N ALA A 298 -17.07 -3.62 6.66
CA ALA A 298 -17.41 -4.25 5.38
C ALA A 298 -16.24 -4.39 4.39
N VAL A 299 -15.00 -4.50 4.86
CA VAL A 299 -13.83 -4.48 3.95
C VAL A 299 -13.48 -5.88 3.40
N ASP A 300 -13.78 -6.97 4.13
CA ASP A 300 -13.35 -8.33 3.72
C ASP A 300 -14.23 -9.01 2.65
N ALA A 301 -15.48 -8.59 2.50
CA ALA A 301 -16.41 -9.26 1.58
C ALA A 301 -16.09 -9.02 0.10
N GLY A 302 -15.47 -7.88 -0.24
CA GLY A 302 -15.15 -7.53 -1.63
C GLY A 302 -14.00 -8.35 -2.21
N HIS A 303 -12.96 -8.58 -1.41
CA HIS A 303 -11.74 -9.27 -1.85
C HIS A 303 -11.96 -10.77 -2.06
N GLN A 304 -12.81 -11.40 -1.23
CA GLN A 304 -13.17 -12.82 -1.38
C GLN A 304 -14.08 -13.07 -2.60
N LEU A 305 -14.97 -12.14 -2.94
CA LEU A 305 -15.80 -12.23 -4.15
C LEU A 305 -14.96 -12.08 -5.42
N GLN A 306 -13.95 -11.22 -5.42
CA GLN A 306 -13.01 -11.05 -6.54
C GLN A 306 -12.21 -12.33 -6.84
N GLN A 307 -11.77 -13.05 -5.81
CA GLN A 307 -11.04 -14.31 -5.98
C GLN A 307 -11.95 -15.47 -6.45
N ARG A 308 -13.25 -15.43 -6.11
CA ARG A 308 -14.24 -16.42 -6.57
C ARG A 308 -14.72 -16.15 -8.00
N ALA A 309 -15.03 -14.90 -8.35
CA ALA A 309 -15.50 -14.53 -9.69
C ALA A 309 -14.43 -14.76 -10.77
N ALA A 310 -13.15 -14.56 -10.44
CA ALA A 310 -12.04 -14.85 -11.35
C ALA A 310 -11.79 -16.36 -11.56
N ALA A 311 -12.37 -17.23 -10.72
CA ALA A 311 -12.08 -18.66 -10.72
C ALA A 311 -13.14 -19.53 -11.42
N GLU A 312 -14.39 -19.09 -11.58
CA GLU A 312 -15.48 -20.04 -11.92
C GLU A 312 -16.58 -19.60 -12.91
N SER A 313 -16.60 -18.40 -13.51
CA SER A 313 -17.76 -17.99 -14.32
C SER A 313 -17.52 -18.02 -15.83
N LEU A 314 -18.27 -18.87 -16.53
CA LEU A 314 -18.46 -18.88 -17.99
C LEU A 314 -19.37 -17.75 -18.50
N ASP A 315 -19.86 -16.85 -17.63
CA ASP A 315 -20.68 -15.69 -18.04
C ASP A 315 -20.51 -14.48 -17.10
N ALA A 316 -19.27 -13.97 -17.01
CA ALA A 316 -18.94 -12.76 -16.25
C ALA A 316 -19.75 -11.53 -16.69
N GLU A 317 -20.18 -11.49 -17.95
CA GLU A 317 -21.05 -10.42 -18.48
C GLU A 317 -22.44 -10.46 -17.83
N LEU A 318 -23.09 -11.62 -17.77
CA LEU A 318 -24.40 -11.76 -17.12
C LEU A 318 -24.31 -11.40 -15.63
N GLU A 319 -23.26 -11.84 -14.94
CA GLU A 319 -23.04 -11.52 -13.52
C GLU A 319 -22.91 -10.00 -13.31
N ALA A 320 -22.08 -9.33 -14.12
CA ALA A 320 -21.91 -7.89 -14.07
C ALA A 320 -23.24 -7.16 -14.30
N ARG A 321 -24.03 -7.59 -15.29
CA ARG A 321 -25.36 -7.02 -15.60
C ARG A 321 -26.36 -7.23 -14.46
N VAL A 322 -26.38 -8.41 -13.82
CA VAL A 322 -27.25 -8.72 -12.67
C VAL A 322 -26.88 -7.85 -11.47
N LEU A 323 -25.59 -7.73 -11.15
CA LEU A 323 -25.10 -6.88 -10.07
C LEU A 323 -25.48 -5.42 -10.30
N LEU A 324 -25.32 -4.92 -11.53
CA LEU A 324 -25.70 -3.56 -11.89
C LEU A 324 -27.22 -3.32 -11.73
N ARG A 325 -28.06 -4.26 -12.15
CA ARG A 325 -29.53 -4.16 -11.94
C ARG A 325 -29.88 -4.13 -10.46
N ARG A 326 -29.30 -5.02 -9.65
CA ARG A 326 -29.52 -5.08 -8.21
C ARG A 326 -29.08 -3.79 -7.51
N ALA A 327 -27.94 -3.24 -7.91
CA ALA A 327 -27.42 -1.98 -7.42
C ALA A 327 -28.34 -0.80 -7.76
N LYS A 328 -28.79 -0.68 -9.02
CA LYS A 328 -29.77 0.34 -9.43
C LYS A 328 -31.07 0.25 -8.63
N ALA A 329 -31.56 -0.97 -8.38
CA ALA A 329 -32.75 -1.19 -7.56
C ALA A 329 -32.56 -0.83 -6.07
N HIS A 330 -31.32 -0.88 -5.55
CA HIS A 330 -31.02 -0.36 -4.21
C HIS A 330 -31.03 1.16 -4.18
N LEU A 331 -30.43 1.83 -5.17
CA LEU A 331 -30.43 3.29 -5.23
C LEU A 331 -31.85 3.85 -5.31
N ALA A 332 -32.70 3.29 -6.18
CA ALA A 332 -34.07 3.74 -6.36
C ALA A 332 -34.90 3.69 -5.06
N ARG A 333 -34.63 2.72 -4.18
CA ARG A 333 -35.30 2.62 -2.87
C ARG A 333 -34.88 3.72 -1.90
N HIS A 334 -33.67 4.22 -2.02
CA HIS A 334 -33.12 5.27 -1.15
C HIS A 334 -33.30 6.68 -1.72
N GLU A 335 -33.68 6.82 -3.00
CA GLU A 335 -34.03 8.11 -3.62
C GLU A 335 -35.52 8.46 -3.47
N HIS A 336 -36.33 7.62 -2.79
CA HIS A 336 -37.67 8.03 -2.42
C HIS A 336 -37.60 9.19 -1.42
N PRO A 337 -38.21 10.34 -1.73
CA PRO A 337 -38.12 11.53 -0.89
C PRO A 337 -38.78 11.26 0.46
N VAL A 338 -38.06 11.57 1.54
CA VAL A 338 -38.57 11.65 2.93
C VAL A 338 -39.44 12.91 3.06
N GLY A 339 -40.43 13.06 2.18
CA GLY A 339 -41.21 14.29 2.02
C GLY A 339 -42.57 14.01 1.38
N ALA A 340 -43.35 13.14 2.02
CA ALA A 340 -44.79 13.02 1.82
C ALA A 340 -45.44 12.62 3.17
N CYS A 341 -45.25 13.48 4.17
CA CYS A 341 -46.08 13.62 5.37
C CYS A 341 -46.05 15.11 5.73
#